data_AF-A0A946FW17-F1
#
_entry.id   AF-A0A946FW17-F1
#
_cell.length_a   1.000
_cell.length_b   1.000
_cell.length_c   1.000
_cell.angle_alpha   90.00
_cell.angle_beta   90.00
_cell.angle_gamma   90.00
#
_symmetry.space_group_name_H-M   'P 1'
#
loop_
_entity.id
_entity.type
_entity.pdbx_description
1 polymer ?
#
loop_
_entity_poly.entity_id
_entity_poly.type
_entity_poly.pdbx_seq_one_letter_code
_entity_poly.pdbx_strand_id
1 'polypeptide(L)' 'MVFLSYIMLYSLFRSIIEFFRGDFRGNFIFDFISMSQGIGGMIFLISFVFLIKQSRSFYDPK' A
#
# COMPACT_ATOMS: atom_id res chain seq x y z
N MET A 1 -10.28 9.42 -9.48
CA MET A 1 -9.75 9.72 -8.13
C MET A 1 -10.17 8.68 -7.10
N VAL A 2 -11.46 8.35 -6.99
CA VAL A 2 -12.00 7.36 -6.02
C VAL A 2 -11.30 6.00 -6.07
N PHE A 3 -10.92 5.51 -7.25
CA PHE A 3 -10.20 4.24 -7.42
C PHE A 3 -8.82 4.21 -6.74
N LEU A 4 -8.03 5.29 -6.87
CA LEU A 4 -6.70 5.36 -6.27
C LEU A 4 -6.78 5.51 -4.76
N SER A 5 -7.70 6.33 -4.26
CA SER A 5 -7.94 6.45 -2.82
C SER A 5 -8.44 5.13 -2.22
N TYR A 6 -9.29 4.39 -2.94
CA TYR A 6 -9.75 3.07 -2.52
C TYR A 6 -8.59 2.08 -2.40
N ILE A 7 -7.70 2.01 -3.40
CA ILE A 7 -6.53 1.12 -3.35
C ILE A 7 -5.58 1.52 -2.22
N MET A 8 -5.37 2.81 -2.00
CA MET A 8 -4.49 3.31 -0.94
C MET A 8 -5.02 2.93 0.45
N LEU A 9 -6.31 3.19 0.70
CA LEU A 9 -6.98 2.85 1.97
C LEU A 9 -7.04 1.34 2.18
N TYR A 10 -7.37 0.58 1.13
CA TYR A 10 -7.43 -0.87 1.19
C TYR A 10 -6.07 -1.48 1.54
N SER A 11 -4.99 -1.06 0.89
CA SER A 11 -3.63 -1.52 1.22
C SER A 11 -3.20 -1.14 2.63
N LEU A 12 -3.54 0.07 3.09
CA LEU A 12 -3.23 0.53 4.45
C LEU A 12 -3.94 -0.32 5.51
N PHE A 13 -5.25 -0.46 5.41
CA PHE A 13 -6.03 -1.24 6.36
C PHE A 13 -5.67 -2.73 6.32
N ARG A 14 -5.36 -3.27 5.14
CA ARG A 14 -4.91 -4.65 5.01
C ARG A 14 -3.59 -4.89 5.73
N SER A 15 -2.66 -3.93 5.69
CA SER A 15 -1.40 -4.01 6.45
C SER A 15 -1.65 -3.96 7.96
N ILE A 16 -2.53 -3.07 8.42
CA ILE A 16 -2.93 -2.94 9.84
C ILE A 16 -3.58 -4.24 10.32
N ILE A 17 -4.56 -4.77 9.60
CA ILE A 17 -5.25 -6.02 9.95
C ILE A 17 -4.26 -7.18 10.03
N GLU A 18 -3.34 -7.31 9.06
CA GLU A 18 -2.35 -8.39 9.05
C GLU A 18 -1.38 -8.29 10.24
N PHE A 19 -1.03 -7.08 10.68
CA PHE A 19 -0.21 -6.86 11.89
C PHE A 19 -0.93 -7.32 13.17
N PHE A 20 -2.23 -7.04 13.29
CA PHE A 20 -3.03 -7.45 14.45
C PHE A 20 -3.59 -8.89 14.33
N ARG A 21 -3.44 -9.56 13.18
CA ARG A 21 -4.00 -10.90 12.93
C ARG A 21 -3.32 -12.00 13.75
N GLY A 22 -2.09 -11.78 14.22
CA GLY A 22 -1.41 -12.65 15.19
C GLY A 22 -1.17 -14.09 14.71
N ASP A 23 -1.26 -14.37 13.41
CA ASP A 23 -1.19 -15.71 12.83
C ASP A 23 0.08 -15.89 11.99
N PHE A 24 1.01 -16.73 12.46
CA PHE A 24 2.31 -16.99 11.86
C PHE A 24 2.17 -17.90 10.62
N ARG A 25 2.01 -17.31 9.43
CA ARG A 25 1.86 -18.06 8.15
C ARG A 25 3.07 -17.96 7.20
N GLY A 26 4.27 -17.72 7.73
CA GLY A 26 5.51 -17.75 6.94
C GLY A 26 6.18 -16.39 6.86
N ASN A 27 7.46 -16.40 7.23
CA ASN A 27 8.30 -15.24 7.46
C ASN A 27 9.08 -14.95 6.18
N PHE A 28 8.72 -13.88 5.46
CA PHE A 28 9.37 -13.59 4.17
C PHE A 28 10.54 -12.60 4.32
N ILE A 29 10.70 -11.92 5.46
CA ILE A 29 11.92 -11.19 5.88
C ILE A 29 11.94 -11.03 7.43
N PHE A 30 13.03 -11.47 8.08
CA PHE A 30 13.35 -11.25 9.51
C PHE A 30 12.26 -11.66 10.54
N ASP A 31 11.52 -12.75 10.31
CA ASP A 31 10.52 -13.29 11.26
C ASP A 31 9.39 -12.35 11.73
N PHE A 32 9.33 -11.13 11.17
CA PHE A 32 8.41 -10.07 11.58
C PHE A 32 7.48 -9.59 10.47
N ILE A 33 7.83 -9.82 9.20
CA ILE A 33 7.07 -9.34 8.04
C ILE A 33 6.62 -10.51 7.18
N SER A 34 5.29 -10.66 7.04
CA SER A 34 4.69 -11.64 6.13
C SER A 34 4.81 -11.21 4.67
N MET A 35 4.85 -12.17 3.75
CA MET A 35 4.86 -11.91 2.29
C MET A 35 3.72 -10.97 1.87
N SER A 36 2.56 -11.10 2.49
CA SER A 36 1.38 -10.25 2.25
C SER A 36 1.63 -8.78 2.61
N GLN A 37 2.38 -8.50 3.67
CA GLN A 37 2.74 -7.15 4.11
C GLN A 37 3.79 -6.51 3.20
N GLY A 38 4.77 -7.29 2.70
CA GLY A 38 5.74 -6.82 1.72
C GLY A 38 5.07 -6.38 0.41
N ILE A 39 4.15 -7.22 -0.11
CA ILE A 39 3.36 -6.88 -1.32
C ILE A 39 2.47 -5.66 -1.06
N GLY A 40 1.84 -5.57 0.12
CA GLY A 40 1.03 -4.42 0.52
C GLY A 40 1.83 -3.10 0.53
N GLY A 41 3.05 -3.13 1.09
CA GLY A 41 3.95 -1.98 1.10
C GLY A 41 4.43 -1.56 -0.30
N MET A 42 4.76 -2.52 -1.17
CA MET A 42 5.13 -2.22 -2.56
C MET A 42 3.98 -1.54 -3.31
N ILE A 43 2.76 -2.07 -3.19
CA ILE A 43 1.59 -1.49 -3.86
C ILE A 43 1.27 -0.10 -3.31
N PHE A 44 1.46 0.13 -2.00
CA PHE A 44 1.31 1.44 -1.38
C PHE A 44 2.30 2.46 -1.98
N LEU A 45 3.59 2.12 -2.07
CA LEU A 45 4.61 3.00 -2.65
C LEU A 45 4.33 3.32 -4.12
N ILE A 46 3.97 2.32 -4.92
CA ILE A 46 3.63 2.52 -6.33
C ILE A 46 2.43 3.46 -6.46
N SER A 47 1.37 3.20 -5.70
CA SER A 47 0.15 4.03 -5.72
C SER A 47 0.43 5.47 -5.27
N PHE A 48 1.27 5.66 -4.25
CA PHE A 48 1.66 6.97 -3.75
C PHE A 48 2.44 7.78 -4.80
N VAL A 49 3.40 7.16 -5.49
CA VAL A 49 4.16 7.80 -6.58
C VAL A 49 3.24 8.21 -7.73
N PHE A 50 2.31 7.34 -8.12
CA PHE A 50 1.33 7.64 -9.17
C PHE A 50 0.39 8.79 -8.77
N LEU A 51 -0.05 8.83 -7.50
CA LEU A 51 -0.92 9.88 -6.99
C LEU A 51 -0.21 11.24 -6.98
N ILE A 52 1.05 11.29 -6.54
CA ILE A 52 1.86 12.52 -6.60
C ILE A 52 2.05 12.99 -8.06
N LYS A 53 2.37 12.07 -8.98
CA LYS A 53 2.51 12.42 -10.41
C LYS A 53 1.21 12.95 -10.99
N GLN A 54 0.08 12.32 -10.70
CA GLN A 54 -1.23 12.75 -11.20
C GLN A 54 -1.65 14.09 -10.59
N SER A 55 -1.37 14.32 -9.30
CA SER A 55 -1.64 15.60 -8.65
C SER A 55 -0.82 16.75 -9.25
N ARG A 56 0.44 16.51 -9.65
CA ARG A 56 1.25 17.52 -10.36
C ARG A 56 0.72 17.77 -11.77
N SER A 57 0.33 16.72 -12.49
CA SER A 57 -0.24 16.84 -13.84
C SER A 57 -1.60 17.55 -13.87
N PHE A 58 -2.35 17.54 -12.76
CA PHE A 58 -3.62 18.27 -12.66
C PHE A 58 -3.41 19.77 -12.41
N TYR A 59 -2.24 20.17 -11.90
CA TYR A 59 -1.91 21.57 -11.57
C TYR A 59 -1.11 22.28 -12.68
N ASP A 60 -0.88 21.61 -13.81
CA ASP A 60 -0.24 22.18 -15.00
C ASP A 60 -1.34 22.42 -16.05
N PRO A 61 -2.05 23.57 -16.01
CA PRO A 61 -2.93 23.97 -17.10
C PRO A 61 -2.04 24.36 -18.28
N LYS A 62 -1.86 23.44 -19.23
CA LYS A 62 -1.47 23.83 -20.59
C LYS A 62 -2.69 24.38 -21.34
#